data_AF-A0A920ABU1-F1
#
_entry.id   AF-A0A920ABU1-F1
#
_cell.length_a   1.000
_cell.length_b   1.000
_cell.length_c   1.000
_cell.angle_alpha   90.00
_cell.angle_beta   90.00
_cell.angle_gamma   90.00
#
_symmetry.space_group_name_H-M   'P 1'
#
loop_
_entity.id
_entity.type
_entity.pdbx_description
1 polymer ?
#
loop_
_entity_poly.entity_id
_entity_poly.type
_entity_poly.pdbx_seq_one_letter_code
_entity_poly.pdbx_strand_id
1 'polypeptide(L)'
;MFLGRITETVPANGKIQPEMEVKISPDVSGEITELTIKEGDWVEKGDLLLRINPEIYAANLDRMKASLNNMKSNLSQQKAQLKDTELKHNRNTNLFNKKAISSAEYETSQNNYEIAQLAVEASQYSVKVLKPLLKKLKTI
;
A
#
# COMPACT_ATOMS: atom_id res chain seq x y z
N MET A 1 -79.42 -30.72 -9.49
CA MET A 1 -78.41 -31.24 -10.44
C MET A 1 -77.10 -30.51 -10.14
N PHE A 2 -76.01 -31.24 -9.89
CA PHE A 2 -74.83 -30.78 -9.15
C PHE A 2 -73.96 -29.77 -9.94
N LEU A 3 -73.69 -28.61 -9.35
CA LEU A 3 -72.64 -27.67 -9.79
C LEU A 3 -71.27 -28.17 -9.30
N GLY A 4 -70.71 -29.13 -10.03
CA GLY A 4 -69.34 -29.61 -9.78
C GLY A 4 -68.33 -28.63 -10.40
N ARG A 5 -67.41 -28.10 -9.58
CA ARG A 5 -66.28 -27.30 -10.08
C ARG A 5 -65.37 -28.17 -10.96
N ILE A 6 -65.31 -27.86 -12.25
CA ILE A 6 -64.35 -28.46 -13.19
C ILE A 6 -63.01 -27.77 -12.93
N THR A 7 -61.99 -28.55 -12.58
CA THR A 7 -60.63 -28.05 -12.37
C THR A 7 -59.72 -28.78 -13.34
N GLU A 8 -59.16 -28.05 -14.30
CA GLU A 8 -58.18 -28.57 -15.26
C GLU A 8 -56.79 -28.35 -14.69
N THR A 9 -56.03 -29.42 -14.50
CA THR A 9 -54.66 -29.34 -13.98
C THR A 9 -53.70 -29.52 -15.15
N VAL A 10 -52.97 -28.46 -15.50
CA VAL A 10 -51.93 -28.53 -16.55
C VAL A 10 -50.61 -28.89 -15.87
N PRO A 11 -49.97 -30.02 -16.23
CA PRO A 11 -48.65 -30.36 -15.69
C PRO A 11 -47.61 -29.38 -16.25
N ALA A 12 -46.96 -28.63 -15.35
CA ALA A 12 -45.86 -27.73 -15.68
C ALA A 12 -44.57 -28.24 -15.03
N ASN A 13 -43.52 -28.43 -15.83
CA ASN A 13 -42.20 -28.79 -15.34
C ASN A 13 -41.43 -27.52 -14.97
N GLY A 14 -41.27 -27.27 -13.67
CA GLY A 14 -40.41 -26.22 -13.13
C GLY A 14 -39.04 -26.77 -12.76
N LYS A 15 -37.99 -25.96 -12.93
CA LYS A 15 -36.68 -26.24 -12.32
C LYS A 15 -36.58 -25.43 -11.04
N ILE A 16 -36.24 -26.10 -9.93
CA ILE A 16 -35.94 -25.44 -8.67
C ILE A 16 -34.49 -24.95 -8.74
N GLN A 17 -34.27 -23.67 -8.43
CA GLN A 17 -32.95 -23.04 -8.39
C GLN A 17 -32.80 -22.27 -7.08
N PRO A 18 -31.56 -22.10 -6.58
CA PRO A 18 -31.31 -21.26 -5.41
C PRO A 18 -31.72 -19.82 -5.71
N GLU A 19 -32.24 -19.13 -4.70
CA GLU A 19 -32.59 -17.71 -4.80
C GLU A 19 -31.36 -16.82 -5.05
N MET A 20 -30.22 -17.20 -4.47
CA MET A 20 -28.92 -16.56 -4.70
C MET A 20 -27.83 -17.61 -4.89
N GLU A 21 -27.07 -17.48 -5.98
CA GLU A 21 -25.87 -18.26 -6.26
C GLU A 21 -24.68 -17.29 -6.37
N VAL A 22 -23.64 -17.51 -5.57
CA VAL A 22 -22.43 -16.68 -5.57
C VAL A 22 -21.23 -17.55 -5.88
N LYS A 23 -20.47 -17.18 -6.91
CA LYS A 23 -19.19 -17.82 -7.25
C LYS A 23 -18.08 -17.11 -6.49
N ILE A 24 -17.42 -17.81 -5.59
CA ILE A 24 -16.29 -17.31 -4.81
C ILE A 24 -15.01 -17.73 -5.55
N SER A 25 -14.20 -16.75 -5.93
CA SER A 25 -12.90 -16.95 -6.54
C SER A 25 -11.87 -16.11 -5.80
N PRO A 26 -10.62 -16.58 -5.64
CA PRO A 26 -9.56 -15.78 -5.06
C PRO A 26 -9.13 -14.66 -6.02
N ASP A 27 -8.83 -13.48 -5.47
CA ASP A 27 -8.27 -12.33 -6.22
C ASP A 27 -6.79 -12.54 -6.58
N VAL A 28 -6.14 -13.55 -5.99
CA VAL A 28 -4.71 -13.82 -6.13
C VAL A 28 -4.47 -15.25 -6.59
N SER A 29 -3.53 -15.40 -7.52
CA SER A 29 -3.09 -16.70 -8.00
C SER A 29 -2.06 -17.30 -7.06
N GLY A 30 -2.25 -18.54 -6.63
CA GLY A 30 -1.26 -19.27 -5.85
C GLY A 30 -1.69 -20.71 -5.60
N GLU A 31 -0.78 -21.50 -5.03
CA GLU A 31 -1.07 -22.88 -4.62
C GLU A 31 -1.95 -22.90 -3.36
N ILE A 32 -3.01 -23.70 -3.37
CA ILE A 32 -3.87 -23.89 -2.20
C ILE A 32 -3.15 -24.83 -1.24
N THR A 33 -2.82 -24.34 -0.05
CA THR A 33 -2.15 -25.13 1.00
C THR A 33 -3.13 -25.81 1.93
N GLU A 34 -4.33 -25.25 2.09
CA GLU A 34 -5.35 -25.74 3.01
C GLU A 34 -6.73 -25.50 2.41
N LEU A 35 -7.59 -26.52 2.44
CA LEU A 35 -9.01 -26.42 2.12
C LEU A 35 -9.78 -26.92 3.35
N THR A 36 -10.45 -25.99 4.04
CA THR A 36 -11.08 -26.27 5.34
C THR A 36 -12.51 -26.79 5.22
N ILE A 37 -13.11 -26.67 4.04
CA ILE A 37 -14.52 -26.97 3.79
C ILE A 37 -14.71 -28.13 2.82
N LYS A 38 -15.84 -28.83 2.95
CA LYS A 38 -16.28 -29.88 2.02
C LYS A 38 -17.60 -29.49 1.36
N GLU A 39 -17.90 -30.13 0.22
CA GLU A 39 -19.17 -29.93 -0.47
C GLU A 39 -20.35 -30.31 0.44
N GLY A 40 -21.27 -29.37 0.64
CA GLY A 40 -22.44 -29.53 1.51
C GLY A 40 -22.29 -28.96 2.93
N ASP A 41 -21.10 -28.46 3.29
CA ASP A 41 -20.91 -27.79 4.58
C ASP A 41 -21.59 -26.42 4.60
N TRP A 42 -22.19 -26.09 5.75
CA TRP A 42 -22.74 -24.76 6.02
C TRP A 42 -21.60 -23.82 6.44
N VAL A 43 -21.54 -22.64 5.82
CA VAL A 43 -20.52 -21.62 6.10
C VAL A 43 -21.17 -20.28 6.41
N GLU A 44 -20.59 -19.54 7.33
CA GLU A 44 -21.02 -18.21 7.72
C GLU A 44 -20.10 -17.12 7.16
N LYS A 45 -20.57 -15.86 7.23
CA LYS A 45 -19.79 -14.72 6.78
C LYS A 45 -18.56 -14.54 7.67
N GLY A 46 -17.39 -14.81 7.11
CA GLY A 46 -16.10 -14.65 7.78
C GLY A 46 -15.31 -15.95 7.93
N ASP A 47 -15.90 -17.09 7.56
CA ASP A 47 -15.25 -18.38 7.66
C ASP A 47 -14.09 -18.53 6.65
N LEU A 48 -13.00 -19.14 7.11
CA LEU A 48 -11.84 -19.43 6.28
C LEU A 48 -12.10 -20.65 5.42
N LEU A 49 -12.47 -20.42 4.16
CA LEU A 49 -12.76 -21.49 3.21
C LEU A 49 -11.49 -22.20 2.73
N LEU A 50 -10.45 -21.43 2.39
CA LEU A 50 -9.18 -21.94 1.88
C LEU A 50 -8.02 -21.02 2.27
N ARG A 51 -6.81 -21.57 2.26
CA ARG A 51 -5.55 -20.82 2.43
C ARG A 51 -4.69 -21.00 1.18
N ILE A 52 -4.17 -19.90 0.67
CA ILE A 52 -3.19 -19.87 -0.42
C ILE A 52 -1.79 -19.73 0.18
N ASN A 53 -0.78 -20.39 -0.39
CA ASN A 53 0.60 -20.31 0.09
C ASN A 53 1.06 -18.84 0.19
N PRO A 54 1.34 -18.33 1.42
CA PRO A 54 1.69 -16.94 1.61
C PRO A 54 3.18 -16.65 1.36
N GLU A 55 4.04 -17.66 1.17
CA GLU A 55 5.51 -17.47 1.15
C GLU A 55 5.96 -16.44 0.11
N ILE A 56 5.42 -16.51 -1.10
CA ILE A 56 5.78 -15.57 -2.18
C ILE A 56 5.33 -14.14 -1.82
N TYR A 57 4.16 -13.99 -1.19
CA TYR A 57 3.63 -12.70 -0.78
C TYR A 57 4.39 -12.13 0.43
N ALA A 58 4.73 -12.97 1.40
CA ALA A 58 5.55 -12.61 2.55
C ALA A 58 6.95 -12.15 2.12
N ALA A 59 7.60 -12.88 1.22
CA ALA A 59 8.91 -12.52 0.68
C ALA A 59 8.88 -11.19 -0.08
N ASN A 60 7.83 -10.95 -0.88
CA ASN A 60 7.65 -9.68 -1.58
C ASN A 60 7.42 -8.52 -0.60
N LEU A 61 6.59 -8.74 0.42
CA LEU A 61 6.32 -7.76 1.47
C LEU A 61 7.60 -7.40 2.24
N ASP A 62 8.44 -8.37 2.56
CA ASP A 62 9.72 -8.14 3.23
C ASP A 62 10.73 -7.42 2.34
N ARG A 63 10.82 -7.76 1.04
CA ARG A 63 11.62 -7.01 0.07
C ARG A 63 11.20 -5.53 0.02
N MET A 64 9.91 -5.26 0.05
CA MET A 64 9.40 -3.90 0.01
C MET A 64 9.61 -3.14 1.34
N LYS A 65 9.53 -3.82 2.48
CA LYS A 65 9.93 -3.23 3.78
C LYS A 65 11.42 -2.85 3.76
N ALA A 66 12.28 -3.72 3.24
CA ALA A 66 13.71 -3.45 3.12
C ALA A 66 13.97 -2.22 2.23
N SER A 67 13.28 -2.13 1.09
CA SER A 67 13.33 -0.95 0.22
C SER A 67 12.90 0.33 0.95
N LEU A 68 11.79 0.28 1.71
CA LEU A 68 11.36 1.42 2.53
C LEU A 68 12.40 1.85 3.56
N ASN A 69 13.05 0.89 4.21
CA ASN A 69 14.09 1.19 5.18
C ASN A 69 15.29 1.87 4.51
N ASN A 70 15.73 1.40 3.34
CA ASN A 70 16.79 2.06 2.58
C ASN A 70 16.43 3.52 2.23
N MET A 71 15.19 3.76 1.79
CA MET A 71 14.73 5.12 1.46
C MET A 71 14.64 6.02 2.70
N LYS A 72 14.23 5.47 3.85
CA LYS A 72 14.24 6.19 5.13
C LYS A 72 15.66 6.53 5.58
N SER A 73 16.61 5.60 5.42
CA SER A 73 18.03 5.86 5.73
C SER A 73 18.60 6.95 4.84
N ASN A 74 18.30 6.92 3.54
CA ASN A 74 18.69 7.99 2.61
C ASN A 74 18.08 9.33 3.01
N LEU A 75 16.79 9.38 3.36
CA LEU A 75 16.15 10.59 3.88
C LEU A 75 16.85 11.11 5.15
N SER A 76 17.23 10.22 6.07
CA SER A 76 17.97 10.59 7.27
C SER A 76 19.33 11.21 6.94
N GLN A 77 20.03 10.66 5.95
CA GLN A 77 21.30 11.20 5.46
C GLN A 77 21.12 12.60 4.85
N GLN A 78 20.10 12.80 4.00
CA GLN A 78 19.82 14.12 3.41
C GLN A 78 19.45 15.15 4.48
N LYS A 79 18.68 14.76 5.50
CA LYS A 79 18.35 15.65 6.63
C LYS A 79 19.58 16.05 7.43
N ALA A 80 20.51 15.13 7.65
CA ALA A 80 21.78 15.44 8.31
C ALA A 80 22.62 16.42 7.47
N GLN A 81 22.65 16.22 6.15
CA GLN A 81 23.35 17.11 5.22
C GLN A 81 22.73 18.52 5.21
N LEU A 82 21.40 18.62 5.17
CA LEU A 82 20.67 19.90 5.26
C LEU A 82 21.02 20.63 6.56
N LYS A 83 21.07 19.92 7.69
CA LYS A 83 21.42 20.53 8.98
C LYS A 83 22.84 21.10 8.96
N ASP A 84 23.79 20.41 8.35
CA ASP A 84 25.17 20.91 8.21
C ASP A 84 25.24 22.15 7.32
N THR A 85 24.56 22.13 6.16
CA THR A 85 24.54 23.28 5.24
C THR A 85 23.79 24.48 5.82
N GLU A 86 22.72 24.26 6.58
CA GLU A 86 21.99 25.29 7.32
C GLU A 86 22.89 25.98 8.35
N LEU A 87 23.63 25.21 9.15
CA LEU A 87 24.57 25.76 10.13
C LEU A 87 25.71 26.54 9.47
N LYS A 88 26.17 26.11 8.29
CA LYS A 88 27.18 26.84 7.50
C LYS A 88 26.59 28.14 6.93
N HIS A 89 25.39 28.09 6.36
CA HIS A 89 24.69 29.25 5.83
C HIS A 89 24.39 30.29 6.92
N ASN A 90 23.91 29.87 8.08
CA ASN A 90 23.68 30.76 9.21
C ASN A 90 24.97 31.42 9.72
N ARG A 91 26.08 30.66 9.78
CA ARG A 91 27.40 31.24 10.11
C ARG A 91 27.86 32.24 9.07
N ASN A 92 27.76 31.89 7.79
CA ASN A 92 28.17 32.77 6.69
C ASN A 92 27.30 34.02 6.60
N THR A 93 26.00 33.93 6.87
CA THR A 93 25.10 35.09 6.94
C THR A 93 25.57 36.09 8.00
N ASN A 94 25.93 35.59 9.20
CA ASN A 94 26.46 36.44 10.27
C ASN A 94 27.81 37.08 9.89
N LEU A 95 28.70 36.34 9.22
CA LEU A 95 29.99 36.85 8.77
C LEU A 95 29.85 37.87 7.63
N PHE A 96 28.89 37.64 6.72
CA PHE A 96 28.58 38.55 5.61
C PHE A 96 28.04 39.88 6.12
N ASN A 97 27.12 39.85 7.10
CA ASN A 97 26.62 41.05 7.77
C ASN A 97 27.73 41.84 8.47
N LYS A 98 28.77 41.15 8.95
CA LYS A 98 30.00 41.75 9.51
C LYS A 98 31.03 42.14 8.45
N LYS A 99 30.72 42.00 7.15
CA LYS A 99 31.62 42.24 6.01
C LYS A 99 32.92 41.42 6.07
N ALA A 100 32.89 40.26 6.73
CA ALA A 100 34.06 39.39 6.92
C ALA A 100 34.23 38.34 5.81
N ILE A 101 33.24 38.16 4.93
CA ILE A 101 33.29 37.27 3.77
C ILE A 101 32.77 37.97 2.51
N SER A 102 33.10 37.43 1.34
CA SER A 102 32.64 37.94 0.05
C SER A 102 31.16 37.59 -0.23
N SER A 103 30.51 38.35 -1.14
CA SER A 103 29.17 37.99 -1.63
C SER A 103 29.16 36.63 -2.33
N ALA A 104 30.24 36.26 -3.02
CA ALA A 104 30.36 34.96 -3.69
C ALA A 104 30.37 33.79 -2.70
N GLU A 105 31.05 33.93 -1.55
CA GLU A 105 31.00 32.93 -0.47
C GLU A 105 29.59 32.79 0.13
N TYR A 106 28.90 33.91 0.31
CA TYR A 106 27.53 33.92 0.85
C TYR A 106 26.55 33.23 -0.11
N GLU A 107 26.56 33.62 -1.39
CA GLU A 107 25.73 33.03 -2.45
C GLU A 107 26.00 31.52 -2.60
N THR A 108 27.27 31.11 -2.56
CA THR A 108 27.64 29.69 -2.59
C THR A 108 27.03 28.93 -1.42
N SER A 109 27.07 29.52 -0.22
CA SER A 109 26.47 28.89 0.96
C SER A 109 24.95 28.84 0.89
N GLN A 110 24.31 29.86 0.31
CA GLN A 110 22.87 29.90 0.10
C GLN A 110 22.43 28.81 -0.91
N ASN A 111 23.12 28.72 -2.04
CA ASN A 111 22.87 27.71 -3.07
C ASN A 111 23.02 26.28 -2.49
N ASN A 112 24.07 26.05 -1.69
CA ASN A 112 24.29 24.74 -1.06
C ASN A 112 23.17 24.37 -0.06
N TYR A 113 22.64 25.36 0.66
CA TYR A 113 21.49 25.15 1.55
C TYR A 113 20.23 24.80 0.75
N GLU A 114 19.94 25.54 -0.32
CA GLU A 114 18.78 25.31 -1.19
C GLU A 114 18.84 23.93 -1.87
N ILE A 115 20.01 23.54 -2.40
CA ILE A 115 20.23 22.20 -2.98
C ILE A 115 19.97 21.11 -1.95
N ALA A 116 20.46 21.27 -0.71
CA ALA A 116 20.23 20.30 0.36
C ALA A 116 18.75 20.23 0.76
N GLN A 117 18.02 21.35 0.73
CA GLN A 117 16.60 21.40 1.01
C GLN A 117 15.80 20.63 -0.05
N LEU A 118 16.11 20.86 -1.33
CA LEU A 118 15.51 20.14 -2.46
C LEU A 118 15.82 18.63 -2.40
N ALA A 119 17.04 18.25 -2.00
CA ALA A 119 17.41 16.85 -1.84
C ALA A 119 16.59 16.15 -0.74
N VAL A 120 16.36 16.83 0.39
CA VAL A 120 15.47 16.31 1.45
C VAL A 120 14.06 16.13 0.93
N GLU A 121 13.51 17.12 0.22
CA GLU A 121 12.16 17.07 -0.34
C GLU A 121 12.00 15.89 -1.32
N ALA A 122 12.96 15.71 -2.24
CA ALA A 122 12.98 14.59 -3.17
C ALA A 122 12.99 13.21 -2.45
N SER A 123 13.83 13.05 -1.42
CA SER A 123 13.88 11.83 -0.62
C SER A 123 12.59 11.62 0.19
N GLN A 124 11.94 12.69 0.65
CA GLN A 124 10.64 12.60 1.35
C GLN A 124 9.53 12.11 0.41
N TYR A 125 9.45 12.64 -0.81
CA TYR A 125 8.48 12.15 -1.80
C TYR A 125 8.69 10.68 -2.11
N SER A 126 9.94 10.27 -2.28
CA SER A 126 10.30 8.88 -2.52
C SER A 126 9.74 7.97 -1.40
N VAL A 127 9.92 8.33 -0.12
CA VAL A 127 9.33 7.59 1.01
C VAL A 127 7.79 7.64 1.03
N LYS A 128 7.20 8.77 0.65
CA LYS A 128 5.73 8.97 0.63
C LYS A 128 5.05 8.08 -0.40
N VAL A 129 5.66 7.84 -1.55
CA VAL A 129 5.11 6.99 -2.62
C VAL A 129 5.12 5.50 -2.23
N LEU A 130 6.15 5.04 -1.51
CA LEU A 130 6.28 3.62 -1.18
C LEU A 130 5.39 3.17 0.00
N LYS A 131 5.04 4.08 0.93
CA LYS A 131 4.17 3.77 2.09
C LYS A 131 2.77 3.26 1.71
N PRO A 132 2.00 3.91 0.81
CA PRO A 132 0.70 3.42 0.34
C PRO A 132 0.79 2.05 -0.34
N LEU A 133 1.85 1.83 -1.11
CA LEU A 133 2.04 0.58 -1.83
C LEU A 133 2.22 -0.60 -0.86
N LEU A 134 3.01 -0.41 0.20
CA LEU A 134 3.13 -1.36 1.30
C LEU A 134 1.83 -1.60 2.06
N LYS A 135 0.97 -0.57 2.20
CA LYS A 135 -0.33 -0.73 2.85
C LYS A 135 -1.25 -1.63 2.03
N LYS A 136 -1.27 -1.49 0.71
CA LYS A 136 -2.06 -2.35 -0.19
C LYS A 136 -1.68 -3.83 -0.06
N LEU A 137 -0.39 -4.14 0.03
CA LEU A 137 0.12 -5.51 0.16
C LEU A 137 -0.17 -6.17 1.52
N LYS A 138 -0.53 -5.39 2.55
CA LYS A 138 -0.93 -5.92 3.86
C LYS A 138 -2.43 -6.24 3.96
N THR A 139 -3.23 -5.70 3.05
CA THR A 139 -4.70 -5.87 3.04
C THR A 139 -5.15 -7.04 2.18
N ILE A 140 -4.19 -7.70 1.50
CA ILE A 140 -4.36 -8.97 0.79
C ILE A 140 -4.05 -10.08 1.78
#